data_AF-A0A7L8SIC4-F1
#
_entry.id   AF-A0A7L8SIC4-F1
#
_cell.length_a   1.000
_cell.length_b   1.000
_cell.length_c   1.000
_cell.angle_alpha   90.00
_cell.angle_beta   90.00
_cell.angle_gamma   90.00
#
_symmetry.space_group_name_H-M   'P 1'
#
loop_
_entity.id
_entity.type
_entity.pdbx_description
1 polymer ?
#
loop_
_entity_poly.entity_id
_entity_poly.type
_entity_poly.pdbx_seq_one_letter_code
_entity_poly.pdbx_strand_id
1 'polypeptide(L)'
;MGEMLLAISDTGVAMIGQSQSKRVGNRDWLIRTYMAWSTAEQCFAGRAEIFQAGALKCRITLPRDFLEADAATTSLHRRAEDFIADWSRREHGAETEFSEL
;
A
#
# COMPACT_ATOMS: atom_id res chain seq x y z
N MET A 1 7.68 -13.66 -11.95
CA MET A 1 6.92 -14.68 -11.19
C MET A 1 6.18 -13.95 -10.08
N GLY A 2 4.88 -13.70 -10.28
CA GLY A 2 4.04 -13.06 -9.26
C GLY A 2 3.62 -14.10 -8.22
N GLU A 3 3.80 -13.76 -6.94
CA GLU A 3 3.35 -14.58 -5.81
C GLU A 3 1.81 -14.49 -5.74
N MET A 4 1.14 -15.64 -5.78
CA MET A 4 -0.32 -15.73 -5.70
C MET A 4 -0.72 -15.83 -4.23
N LEU A 5 -1.14 -14.71 -3.64
CA LEU A 5 -1.51 -14.65 -2.23
C LEU A 5 -3.03 -14.86 -2.09
N LEU A 6 -3.40 -15.94 -1.40
CA LEU A 6 -4.79 -16.22 -1.04
C LEU A 6 -5.19 -15.26 0.10
N ALA A 7 -5.85 -14.16 -0.24
CA ALA A 7 -6.38 -13.24 0.77
C ALA A 7 -7.82 -13.64 1.08
N ILE A 8 -8.11 -14.01 2.32
CA ILE A 8 -9.48 -14.26 2.80
C ILE A 8 -10.05 -12.90 3.18
N SER A 9 -11.12 -12.46 2.51
CA SER A 9 -11.87 -11.26 2.94
C SER A 9 -12.61 -11.53 4.25
N ASP A 10 -13.02 -10.48 4.98
CA ASP A 10 -13.91 -10.60 6.16
C ASP A 10 -15.22 -11.36 5.87
N THR A 11 -15.59 -11.53 4.60
CA THR A 11 -16.72 -12.33 4.12
C THR A 11 -16.42 -13.81 3.87
N GLY A 12 -15.20 -14.29 4.14
CA GLY A 12 -14.82 -15.69 3.97
C GLY A 12 -14.59 -16.12 2.51
N VAL A 13 -14.51 -15.18 1.57
CA VAL A 13 -14.23 -15.48 0.16
C VAL A 13 -12.72 -15.48 -0.06
N ALA A 14 -12.18 -16.60 -0.55
CA ALA A 14 -10.80 -16.69 -0.99
C ALA A 14 -10.63 -15.84 -2.26
N MET A 15 -10.06 -14.66 -2.10
CA MET A 15 -9.68 -13.81 -3.22
C MET A 15 -8.30 -14.24 -3.69
N ILE A 16 -8.20 -14.69 -4.95
CA ILE A 16 -6.91 -14.85 -5.62
C ILE A 16 -6.40 -13.45 -5.90
N GLY A 17 -5.56 -12.96 -4.99
CA GLY A 17 -5.03 -11.61 -5.04
C GLY A 17 -3.64 -11.58 -5.67
N GLN A 18 -3.34 -10.50 -6.38
CA GLN A 18 -1.98 -10.17 -6.75
C GLN A 18 -1.36 -9.36 -5.62
N SER A 19 -0.20 -9.83 -5.13
CA SER A 19 0.66 -9.05 -4.26
C SER A 19 1.92 -8.65 -5.00
N GLN A 20 2.31 -7.39 -4.86
CA GLN A 20 3.55 -6.88 -5.43
C GLN A 20 4.29 -6.06 -4.39
N SER A 21 5.62 -6.19 -4.35
CA SER A 21 6.45 -5.39 -3.46
C SER A 21 7.48 -4.60 -4.25
N LYS A 22 7.59 -3.30 -3.97
CA LYS A 22 8.53 -2.39 -4.62
C LYS A 22 9.34 -1.65 -3.57
N ARG A 23 10.67 -1.70 -3.65
CA ARG A 23 11.55 -0.84 -2.85
C ARG A 23 11.71 0.52 -3.54
N VAL A 24 11.74 1.60 -2.76
CA VAL A 24 11.82 2.97 -3.29
C VAL A 24 12.93 3.76 -2.60
N GLY A 25 13.84 4.33 -3.39
CA GLY A 25 14.90 5.21 -2.91
C GLY A 25 15.92 4.54 -1.98
N ASN A 26 16.72 5.38 -1.31
CA ASN A 26 17.91 4.96 -0.57
C ASN A 26 17.68 4.82 0.95
N ARG A 27 16.44 5.03 1.44
CA ARG A 27 16.09 5.06 2.88
C ARG A 27 15.22 3.88 3.31
N ASP A 28 15.42 2.71 2.69
CA ASP A 28 14.70 1.47 3.00
C ASP A 28 13.17 1.58 3.00
N TRP A 29 12.61 2.35 2.04
CA TRP A 29 11.17 2.34 1.83
C TRP A 29 10.75 1.07 1.06
N LEU A 30 9.65 0.49 1.50
CA LEU A 30 9.01 -0.66 0.88
C LEU A 30 7.52 -0.41 0.72
N ILE A 31 7.03 -0.51 -0.50
CA ILE A 31 5.60 -0.49 -0.81
C ILE A 31 5.18 -1.93 -1.06
N ARG A 32 4.14 -2.40 -0.34
CA ARG A 32 3.48 -3.68 -0.59
C ARG A 32 2.06 -3.42 -1.05
N THR A 33 1.78 -3.80 -2.28
CA THR A 33 0.47 -3.64 -2.90
C THR A 33 -0.24 -4.99 -2.89
N TYR A 34 -1.49 -4.99 -2.46
CA TYR A 34 -2.39 -6.14 -2.46
C TYR A 34 -3.62 -5.77 -3.27
N MET A 35 -3.98 -6.59 -4.24
CA MET A 35 -5.16 -6.36 -5.07
C MET A 35 -5.89 -7.65 -5.34
N ALA A 36 -7.19 -7.56 -5.52
CA ALA A 36 -8.03 -8.65 -5.98
C ALA A 36 -9.24 -8.12 -6.74
N TRP A 37 -9.79 -8.95 -7.61
CA TRP A 37 -11.08 -8.68 -8.22
C TRP A 37 -12.21 -8.99 -7.23
N SER A 38 -13.05 -8.01 -6.94
CA SER A 38 -14.27 -8.19 -6.16
C SER A 38 -15.41 -8.56 -7.10
N THR A 39 -15.88 -9.81 -7.05
CA THR A 39 -17.03 -10.26 -7.85
C THR A 39 -18.34 -9.58 -7.45
N ALA A 40 -18.48 -9.26 -6.16
CA ALA A 40 -19.67 -8.58 -5.62
C ALA A 40 -19.77 -7.12 -6.10
N GLU A 41 -18.64 -6.43 -6.18
CA GLU A 41 -18.59 -5.01 -6.55
C GLU A 41 -18.26 -4.79 -8.03
N GLN A 42 -17.93 -5.88 -8.75
CA GLN A 42 -17.50 -5.87 -10.15
C GLN A 42 -16.36 -4.88 -10.41
N CYS A 43 -15.43 -4.77 -9.46
CA CYS A 43 -14.27 -3.89 -9.57
C CYS A 43 -13.06 -4.49 -8.85
N PHE A 44 -11.87 -3.97 -9.15
CA PHE A 44 -10.68 -4.25 -8.36
C PHE A 44 -10.78 -3.55 -7.01
N ALA A 45 -10.51 -4.31 -5.95
CA ALA A 45 -10.33 -3.82 -4.59
C ALA A 45 -8.89 -4.10 -4.17
N GLY A 46 -8.29 -3.19 -3.42
CA GLY A 46 -6.90 -3.35 -3.03
C GLY A 46 -6.43 -2.31 -2.03
N ARG A 47 -5.17 -2.47 -1.62
CA ARG A 47 -4.48 -1.52 -0.75
C ARG A 47 -2.98 -1.54 -1.00
N ALA A 48 -2.33 -0.43 -0.72
CA ALA A 48 -0.89 -0.33 -0.57
C ALA A 48 -0.54 -0.14 0.91
N GLU A 49 0.46 -0.86 1.38
CA GLU A 49 1.07 -0.69 2.69
C GLU A 49 2.49 -0.16 2.49
N ILE A 50 2.81 0.93 3.18
CA ILE A 50 4.07 1.65 3.04
C ILE A 50 4.87 1.47 4.31
N PHE A 51 6.05 0.89 4.17
CA PHE A 51 6.99 0.65 5.26
C PHE A 51 8.25 1.48 5.07
N GLN A 52 8.84 1.90 6.19
CA GLN A 52 10.16 2.52 6.22
C GLN A 52 10.99 1.81 7.29
N ALA A 53 12.15 1.27 6.91
CA ALA A 53 13.01 0.50 7.82
C ALA A 53 12.24 -0.60 8.59
N GLY A 54 11.30 -1.27 7.92
CA GLY A 54 10.46 -2.33 8.49
C GLY A 54 9.23 -1.87 9.28
N ALA A 55 9.09 -0.59 9.63
CA ALA A 55 7.92 -0.07 10.33
C ALA A 55 6.83 0.37 9.35
N LEU A 56 5.58 -0.06 9.56
CA LEU A 56 4.42 0.40 8.79
C LEU A 56 4.16 1.88 9.07
N LYS A 57 4.23 2.72 8.04
CA LYS A 57 3.99 4.17 8.13
C LYS A 57 2.61 4.57 7.66
N CYS A 58 2.07 3.89 6.65
CA CYS A 58 0.77 4.23 6.08
C CYS A 58 0.13 3.02 5.38
N ARG A 59 -1.21 3.01 5.35
CA ARG A 59 -2.02 2.12 4.53
C ARG A 59 -2.95 2.96 3.66
N ILE A 60 -2.88 2.76 2.35
CA ILE A 60 -3.71 3.45 1.36
C ILE A 60 -4.66 2.42 0.76
N THR A 61 -5.97 2.65 0.88
CA THR A 61 -6.99 1.80 0.28
C THR A 61 -7.33 2.30 -1.13
N LEU A 62 -7.49 1.36 -2.08
CA LEU A 62 -7.95 1.67 -3.43
C LEU A 62 -9.43 2.09 -3.37
N PRO A 63 -9.83 3.19 -4.04
CA PRO A 63 -11.24 3.51 -4.20
C PRO A 63 -11.95 2.48 -5.12
N ARG A 64 -13.28 2.42 -5.02
CA ARG A 64 -14.12 1.40 -5.69
C ARG A 64 -14.52 1.84 -7.10
N ASP A 65 -13.54 2.09 -7.95
CA ASP A 65 -13.74 2.70 -9.27
C ASP A 65 -12.85 2.09 -10.37
N PHE A 66 -12.04 1.08 -10.05
CA PHE A 66 -11.09 0.49 -11.00
C PHE A 66 -11.61 -0.81 -11.59
N LEU A 67 -11.76 -0.86 -12.91
CA LEU A 67 -12.10 -2.08 -13.66
C LEU A 67 -10.87 -2.82 -14.21
N GLU A 68 -9.71 -2.17 -14.22
CA GLU A 68 -8.46 -2.70 -14.76
C GLU A 68 -7.39 -2.81 -13.66
N ALA A 69 -6.73 -3.97 -13.58
CA ALA A 69 -5.71 -4.26 -12.57
C ALA A 69 -4.49 -3.33 -12.69
N ASP A 70 -4.08 -3.01 -13.91
CA ASP A 70 -2.90 -2.17 -14.16
C ASP A 70 -3.17 -0.72 -13.77
N ALA A 71 -4.37 -0.21 -14.06
CA ALA A 71 -4.80 1.12 -13.63
C ALA A 71 -4.90 1.20 -12.09
N ALA A 72 -5.47 0.17 -11.46
CA ALA A 72 -5.54 0.06 -10.00
C ALA A 72 -4.14 0.04 -9.34
N THR A 73 -3.23 -0.77 -9.87
CA THR A 73 -1.83 -0.87 -9.40
C THR A 73 -1.14 0.47 -9.53
N THR A 74 -1.25 1.10 -10.72
CA THR A 74 -0.61 2.38 -11.02
C THR A 74 -1.11 3.47 -10.10
N SER A 75 -2.42 3.52 -9.83
CA SER A 75 -3.03 4.45 -8.88
C SER A 75 -2.50 4.27 -7.46
N LEU A 76 -2.40 3.03 -6.96
CA LEU A 76 -1.86 2.73 -5.63
C LEU A 76 -0.38 3.08 -5.52
N HIS A 77 0.43 2.74 -6.53
CA HIS A 77 1.85 3.08 -6.55
C HIS A 77 2.07 4.58 -6.59
N ARG A 78 1.34 5.32 -7.44
CA ARG A 78 1.46 6.77 -7.50
C ARG A 78 1.13 7.43 -6.16
N ARG A 79 0.01 7.03 -5.53
CA ARG A 79 -0.39 7.57 -4.21
C ARG A 79 0.64 7.23 -3.12
N ALA A 80 1.23 6.04 -3.17
CA ALA A 80 2.26 5.64 -2.23
C ALA A 80 3.57 6.43 -2.43
N GLU A 81 3.96 6.68 -3.68
CA GLU A 81 5.10 7.52 -4.01
C GLU A 81 4.86 8.99 -3.61
N ASP A 82 3.66 9.52 -3.85
CA ASP A 82 3.25 10.85 -3.40
C ASP A 82 3.36 10.97 -1.88
N PHE A 83 2.90 9.95 -1.13
CA PHE A 83 3.06 9.89 0.33
C PHE A 83 4.53 9.88 0.76
N ILE A 84 5.38 9.05 0.13
CA ILE A 84 6.81 8.98 0.48
C ILE A 84 7.51 10.31 0.19
N ALA A 85 7.18 10.94 -0.94
CA ALA A 85 7.73 12.24 -1.32
C ALA A 85 7.30 13.34 -0.34
N ASP A 86 6.02 13.38 0.02
CA ASP A 86 5.50 14.31 1.02
C ASP A 86 6.13 14.08 2.40
N TRP A 87 6.17 12.83 2.86
CA TRP A 87 6.81 12.45 4.12
C TRP A 87 8.28 12.85 4.16
N SER A 88 9.01 12.65 3.06
CA SER A 88 10.44 12.97 2.99
C SER A 88 10.72 14.48 2.97
N ARG A 89 9.75 15.30 2.53
CA ARG A 89 9.83 16.77 2.53
C ARG A 89 9.48 17.38 3.88
N ARG A 90 8.66 16.69 4.68
CA ARG A 90 8.47 17.03 6.09
C ARG A 90 9.79 16.74 6.78
N GLU A 91 10.67 17.74 6.86
CA GLU A 91 11.83 17.69 7.75
C GLU A 91 11.32 17.16 9.09
N HIS A 92 11.89 16.06 9.57
CA HIS A 92 11.61 15.55 10.91
C HIS A 92 12.22 16.53 11.93
N GLY A 93 11.65 17.73 12.04
CA GLY A 93 11.95 18.74 13.07
C GLY A 93 11.33 18.39 14.42
N ALA A 94 11.30 17.10 14.75
CA ALA A 94 10.79 16.61 16.02
C ALA A 94 11.68 15.47 16.52
N GLU A 95 12.92 15.82 16.86
CA GLU A 95 13.41 15.48 18.21
C GLU A 95 12.45 16.13 19.22
N THR A 96 11.21 15.65 19.35
CA THR A 96 10.49 15.85 20.60
C THR A 96 11.03 14.80 21.53
N GLU A 97 12.20 15.11 22.11
CA GLU A 97 12.57 14.58 23.40
C GLU A 97 11.35 14.80 24.29
N PHE A 98 10.60 13.73 24.55
CA PHE A 98 9.71 13.71 25.70
C PHE A 98 10.64 13.79 26.91
N SER A 99 10.91 15.02 27.37
CA SER A 99 11.41 15.25 28.72
C SER A 99 10.33 14.73 29.66
N GLU A 100 10.62 13.59 30.28
CA GLU A 100 9.87 13.08 31.42
C GLU A 100 9.91 14.15 32.53
N LEU A 101 8.73 14.65 32.91
CA LEU A 101 8.52 15.43 34.13
C LEU A 101 7.94 14.52 35.21
#